data_AF-A0A352BQV4-F1
#
_entry.id   AF-A0A352BQV4-F1
#
_cell.length_a   1.000
_cell.length_b   1.000
_cell.length_c   1.000
_cell.angle_alpha   90.00
_cell.angle_beta   90.00
_cell.angle_gamma   90.00
#
_symmetry.space_group_name_H-M   'P 1'
#
loop_
_entity.id
_entity.type
_entity.pdbx_description
1 polymer ?
#
loop_
_entity_poly.entity_id
_entity_poly.type
_entity_poly.pdbx_seq_one_letter_code
_entity_poly.pdbx_strand_id
1 'polypeptide(L)'
;MGPGQPHEAPYVNEQFPVATTAEGLTQYLDQFWGRQRETLSIESSQSIRLIHQSSWYTVVPKALFDPARGLDYLKFNTRLLDNDLVAHDLIEALDLVVVYLPFTNVNNWFFERFGSFTFEHSAAILLRHLLAQSTA
;
A
#
# COMPACT_ATOMS: atom_id res chain seq x y z
N MET A 1 -1.16 -3.41 -38.75
CA MET A 1 -1.45 -2.62 -37.54
C MET A 1 -0.46 -1.46 -37.50
N GLY A 2 -0.93 -0.23 -37.25
CA GLY A 2 -0.12 0.99 -37.36
C GLY A 2 0.59 1.36 -36.04
N PRO A 3 1.67 2.17 -36.11
CA PRO A 3 2.40 2.64 -34.94
C PRO A 3 1.60 3.73 -34.21
N GLY A 4 1.40 3.59 -32.90
CA GLY A 4 0.87 4.68 -32.06
C GLY A 4 -0.40 4.40 -31.26
N GLN A 5 -0.89 3.16 -31.14
CA GLN A 5 -1.83 2.87 -30.06
C GLN A 5 -1.06 2.81 -28.74
N PRO A 6 -1.41 3.60 -27.72
CA PRO A 6 -0.83 3.42 -26.38
C PRO A 6 -1.13 1.99 -25.96
N HIS A 7 -0.10 1.22 -25.63
CA HIS A 7 -0.28 -0.07 -24.98
C HIS A 7 -1.00 0.21 -23.66
N GLU A 8 -2.28 -0.13 -23.60
CA GLU A 8 -3.04 -0.08 -22.36
C GLU A 8 -2.34 -1.05 -21.40
N ALA A 9 -1.80 -0.52 -20.29
CA ALA A 9 -1.09 -1.34 -19.33
C ALA A 9 -2.03 -2.47 -18.85
N PRO A 10 -1.54 -3.71 -18.72
CA PRO A 10 -2.39 -4.82 -18.30
C PRO A 10 -3.01 -4.50 -16.93
N TYR A 11 -4.34 -4.58 -16.85
CA TYR A 11 -5.09 -4.40 -15.61
C TYR A 11 -5.76 -5.71 -15.22
N VAL A 12 -5.48 -6.16 -14.00
CA VAL A 12 -6.09 -7.36 -13.43
C VAL A 12 -6.63 -7.02 -12.06
N ASN A 13 -7.85 -7.48 -11.78
CA ASN A 13 -8.51 -7.33 -10.50
C ASN A 13 -9.01 -8.69 -10.01
N GLU A 14 -8.76 -9.00 -8.75
CA GLU A 14 -9.27 -10.21 -8.11
C GLU A 14 -9.75 -9.86 -6.69
N GLN A 15 -10.89 -10.43 -6.31
CA GLN A 15 -11.45 -10.28 -4.97
C GLN A 15 -11.33 -11.61 -4.24
N PHE A 16 -10.86 -11.56 -3.00
CA PHE A 16 -10.84 -12.75 -2.14
C PHE A 16 -12.24 -13.02 -1.61
N PRO A 17 -12.76 -14.25 -1.73
CA PRO A 17 -14.16 -14.55 -1.44
C PRO A 17 -14.49 -14.54 0.05
N VAL A 18 -13.48 -14.69 0.92
CA VAL A 18 -13.66 -14.78 2.38
C VAL A 18 -12.50 -14.09 3.09
N ALA A 19 -12.77 -13.51 4.26
CA ALA A 19 -11.70 -13.08 5.17
C ALA A 19 -10.80 -14.26 5.53
N THR A 20 -9.49 -14.02 5.57
CA THR A 20 -8.50 -15.09 5.75
C THR A 20 -7.37 -14.62 6.68
N THR A 21 -6.51 -15.56 7.09
CA THR A 21 -5.31 -15.28 7.88
C THR A 21 -4.21 -14.66 7.02
N ALA A 22 -3.14 -14.17 7.66
CA ALA A 22 -1.97 -13.66 6.93
C ALA A 22 -1.37 -14.72 5.99
N GLU A 23 -1.28 -15.97 6.44
CA GLU A 23 -0.82 -17.10 5.63
C GLU A 23 -1.75 -17.39 4.46
N GLY A 24 -3.07 -17.41 4.69
CA GLY A 24 -4.04 -17.62 3.63
C GLY A 24 -3.99 -16.52 2.57
N LEU A 25 -3.78 -15.26 2.97
CA LEU A 25 -3.58 -14.15 2.03
C LEU A 25 -2.34 -14.37 1.16
N THR A 26 -1.23 -14.81 1.75
CA THR A 26 0.00 -15.15 1.00
C THR A 26 -0.24 -16.30 0.00
N GLN A 27 -0.96 -17.35 0.40
CA GLN A 27 -1.34 -18.44 -0.51
C GLN A 27 -2.19 -17.94 -1.68
N TYR A 28 -3.13 -17.02 -1.42
CA TYR A 28 -3.92 -16.41 -2.48
C TYR A 28 -3.08 -15.56 -3.43
N LEU A 29 -2.12 -14.78 -2.92
CA LEU A 29 -1.19 -14.01 -3.76
C LEU A 29 -0.34 -14.94 -4.65
N ASP A 30 0.12 -16.07 -4.13
CA ASP A 30 0.84 -17.07 -4.94
C ASP A 30 -0.01 -17.66 -6.06
N GLN A 31 -1.27 -17.99 -5.77
CA GLN A 31 -2.21 -18.48 -6.78
C GLN A 31 -2.52 -17.41 -7.84
N PHE A 32 -2.77 -16.17 -7.41
CA PHE A 32 -2.99 -15.03 -8.29
C PHE A 32 -1.79 -14.85 -9.23
N TRP A 33 -0.58 -14.78 -8.65
CA TRP A 33 0.64 -14.63 -9.42
C TRP A 33 0.87 -15.79 -10.37
N GLY A 34 0.62 -17.03 -9.94
CA GLY A 34 0.71 -18.21 -10.79
C GLY A 34 -0.15 -18.12 -12.05
N ARG A 35 -1.37 -17.56 -11.94
CA ARG A 35 -2.29 -17.38 -13.08
C ARG A 35 -1.96 -16.18 -13.95
N GLN A 36 -1.47 -15.09 -13.34
CA GLN A 36 -1.38 -13.77 -14.00
C GLN A 36 0.04 -13.38 -14.41
N ARG A 37 1.07 -14.16 -14.07
CA ARG A 37 2.48 -13.83 -14.34
C ARG A 37 2.75 -13.50 -15.80
N GLU A 38 2.22 -14.29 -16.72
CA GLU A 38 2.42 -14.09 -18.16
C GLU A 38 1.67 -12.85 -18.67
N THR A 39 0.46 -12.61 -18.16
CA THR A 39 -0.35 -11.44 -18.51
C THR A 39 0.25 -10.13 -17.99
N LEU A 40 0.76 -10.13 -16.75
CA LEU A 40 1.35 -8.95 -16.12
C LEU A 40 2.77 -8.69 -16.62
N SER A 41 3.54 -9.74 -16.91
CA SER A 41 4.90 -9.69 -17.46
C SER A 41 5.79 -8.64 -16.78
N ILE A 42 5.86 -8.68 -15.44
CA ILE A 42 6.64 -7.71 -14.66
C ILE A 42 8.14 -7.95 -14.89
N GLU A 43 8.83 -6.94 -15.42
CA GLU A 43 10.27 -6.98 -15.66
C GLU A 43 11.06 -6.40 -14.47
N SER A 44 12.29 -6.85 -14.28
CA SER A 44 13.16 -6.36 -13.19
C SER A 44 13.54 -4.88 -13.29
N SER A 45 13.32 -4.26 -14.45
CA SER A 45 13.55 -2.84 -14.70
C SER A 45 12.41 -1.94 -14.17
N GLN A 46 11.25 -2.53 -13.88
CA GLN A 46 10.05 -1.80 -13.47
C GLN A 46 10.02 -1.55 -11.97
N SER A 47 9.60 -0.35 -11.57
CA SER A 47 9.37 -0.02 -10.17
C SER A 47 8.01 -0.52 -9.71
N ILE A 48 7.97 -1.21 -8.57
CA ILE A 48 6.72 -1.63 -7.94
C ILE A 48 6.32 -0.60 -6.88
N ARG A 49 5.05 -0.20 -6.93
CA ARG A 49 4.39 0.64 -5.92
C ARG A 49 3.17 -0.08 -5.40
N LEU A 50 3.13 -0.33 -4.09
CA LEU A 50 2.00 -0.93 -3.40
C LEU A 50 1.14 0.18 -2.79
N ILE A 51 -0.18 0.06 -2.95
CA ILE A 51 -1.14 0.98 -2.35
C ILE A 51 -1.99 0.18 -1.39
N HIS A 52 -1.82 0.42 -0.10
CA HIS A 52 -2.60 -0.25 0.94
C HIS A 52 -3.88 0.52 1.23
N GLN A 53 -5.00 -0.17 1.30
CA GLN A 53 -6.27 0.40 1.75
C GLN A 53 -6.78 -0.41 2.93
N SER A 54 -6.88 0.25 4.09
CA SER A 54 -7.47 -0.32 5.29
C SER A 54 -8.14 0.77 6.13
N SER A 55 -8.82 0.38 7.21
CA SER A 55 -9.27 1.30 8.25
C SER A 55 -8.24 1.47 9.38
N TRP A 56 -7.09 0.80 9.30
CA TRP A 56 -6.06 0.76 10.36
C TRP A 56 -5.06 1.90 10.23
N TYR A 57 -5.58 3.10 10.09
CA TYR A 57 -4.79 4.30 9.94
C TYR A 57 -5.39 5.46 10.71
N THR A 58 -4.57 6.49 10.92
CA THR A 58 -5.00 7.80 11.41
C THR A 58 -4.16 8.89 10.73
N VAL A 59 -4.57 10.14 10.89
CA VAL A 59 -3.84 11.32 10.39
C VAL A 59 -3.42 12.17 11.58
N VAL A 60 -2.14 12.49 11.66
CA VAL A 60 -1.52 13.22 12.76
C VAL A 60 -0.91 14.51 12.23
N PRO A 61 -1.13 15.67 12.87
CA PRO A 61 -0.37 16.88 12.55
C PRO A 61 1.13 16.63 12.71
N LYS A 62 1.95 17.05 11.74
CA LYS A 62 3.41 16.84 11.73
C LYS A 62 4.09 17.36 12.99
N ALA A 63 3.61 18.49 13.53
CA ALA A 63 4.10 19.07 14.79
C ALA A 63 3.87 18.18 16.02
N LEU A 64 2.94 17.22 15.96
CA LEU A 64 2.59 16.30 17.04
C LEU A 64 3.05 14.86 16.76
N PHE A 65 3.70 14.61 15.62
CA PHE A 65 4.13 13.29 15.21
C PHE A 65 5.48 12.92 15.84
N ASP A 66 5.51 11.76 16.48
CA ASP A 66 6.70 11.11 17.00
C ASP A 66 6.70 9.65 16.51
N PRO A 67 7.67 9.23 15.66
CA PRO A 67 7.70 7.88 15.11
C PRO A 67 7.83 6.80 16.20
N ALA A 68 8.39 7.12 17.37
CA ALA A 68 8.46 6.18 18.50
C ALA A 68 7.08 5.90 19.13
N ARG A 69 6.07 6.72 18.82
CA ARG A 69 4.71 6.65 19.34
C ARG A 69 3.70 6.14 18.31
N GLY A 70 4.17 5.51 17.23
CA GLY A 70 3.32 4.99 16.14
C GLY A 70 2.07 4.24 16.63
N LEU A 71 2.25 3.31 17.56
CA LEU A 71 1.16 2.49 18.13
C LEU A 71 0.17 3.33 18.97
N ASP A 72 0.66 4.35 19.69
CA ASP A 72 -0.19 5.24 20.48
C ASP A 72 -1.20 5.99 19.61
N TYR A 73 -0.83 6.35 18.38
CA TYR A 73 -1.73 7.02 17.45
C TYR A 73 -2.82 6.08 16.91
N LEU A 74 -2.55 4.77 16.88
CA LEU A 74 -3.42 3.77 16.26
C LEU A 74 -4.33 3.03 17.24
N LYS A 75 -4.06 3.11 18.54
CA LYS A 75 -4.76 2.31 19.59
C LYS A 75 -6.27 2.50 19.66
N PHE A 76 -6.80 3.58 19.09
CA PHE A 76 -8.24 3.84 19.04
C PHE A 76 -8.88 3.46 17.71
N ASN A 77 -8.09 3.16 16.67
CA ASN A 77 -8.57 2.88 15.32
C ASN A 77 -8.53 1.38 14.99
N THR A 78 -7.66 0.62 15.65
CA THR A 78 -7.50 -0.80 15.41
C THR A 78 -7.02 -1.54 16.65
N ARG A 79 -7.20 -2.87 16.66
CA ARG A 79 -6.62 -3.74 17.67
C ARG A 79 -5.13 -3.92 17.37
N LEU A 80 -4.30 -3.65 18.37
CA LEU A 80 -2.84 -3.73 18.26
C LEU A 80 -2.29 -4.99 18.93
N LEU A 81 -1.18 -5.47 18.40
CA LEU A 81 -0.27 -6.44 19.00
C LEU A 81 1.02 -5.73 19.42
N ASP A 82 1.70 -6.24 20.45
CA ASP A 82 2.91 -5.60 21.01
C ASP A 82 4.06 -5.48 20.01
N ASN A 83 4.09 -6.36 19.00
CA ASN A 83 5.11 -6.41 17.96
C ASN A 83 4.63 -5.85 16.61
N ASP A 84 3.50 -5.14 16.57
CA ASP A 84 3.03 -4.52 15.34
C ASP A 84 4.02 -3.48 14.82
N LEU A 85 4.31 -3.57 13.53
CA LEU A 85 5.11 -2.57 12.83
C LEU A 85 4.20 -1.44 12.37
N VAL A 86 4.65 -0.20 12.56
CA VAL A 86 3.91 1.00 12.13
C VAL A 86 4.65 1.65 10.97
N ALA A 87 3.93 1.95 9.91
CA ALA A 87 4.39 2.75 8.79
C ALA A 87 3.76 4.15 8.83
N HIS A 88 4.39 5.09 8.14
CA HIS A 88 3.87 6.44 8.03
C HIS A 88 4.24 7.10 6.70
N ASP A 89 3.31 7.90 6.16
CA ASP A 89 3.51 8.68 4.95
C ASP A 89 3.41 10.18 5.28
N LEU A 90 4.46 10.93 4.95
CA LEU A 90 4.48 12.39 5.12
C LEU A 90 3.70 13.08 3.99
N ILE A 91 2.88 14.05 4.36
CA ILE A 91 2.21 14.98 3.44
C ILE A 91 2.74 16.38 3.76
N GLU A 92 3.92 16.67 3.23
CA GLU A 92 4.67 17.91 3.49
C GLU A 92 3.84 19.17 3.26
N ALA A 93 3.07 19.21 2.17
CA ALA A 93 2.29 20.38 1.81
C ALA A 93 1.10 20.68 2.75
N LEU A 94 0.75 19.76 3.66
CA LEU A 94 -0.32 19.96 4.65
C LEU A 94 0.20 19.93 6.10
N ASP A 95 1.50 19.74 6.31
CA ASP A 95 2.05 19.43 7.64
C ASP A 95 1.28 18.28 8.32
N LEU A 96 0.99 17.21 7.56
CA LEU A 96 0.29 16.02 8.06
C LEU A 96 1.13 14.76 7.87
N VAL A 97 0.87 13.77 8.72
CA VAL A 97 1.44 12.43 8.67
C VAL A 97 0.31 11.41 8.71
N VAL A 98 0.23 10.55 7.70
CA VAL A 98 -0.66 9.38 7.72
C VAL A 98 0.08 8.27 8.43
N VAL A 99 -0.42 7.80 9.57
CA VAL A 99 0.17 6.71 10.36
C VAL A 99 -0.72 5.49 10.22
N TYR A 100 -0.16 4.31 9.94
CA TYR A 100 -0.95 3.11 9.64
C TYR A 100 -0.22 1.80 9.97
N LEU A 101 -1.00 0.73 10.13
CA LEU A 101 -0.47 -0.65 10.09
C LEU A 101 -0.35 -1.10 8.63
N PRO A 102 0.86 -1.37 8.11
CA PRO A 102 1.02 -1.93 6.79
C PRO A 102 0.69 -3.42 6.78
N PHE A 103 0.29 -3.95 5.63
CA PHE A 103 0.19 -5.39 5.41
C PHE A 103 1.59 -5.98 5.23
N THR A 104 2.33 -6.17 6.33
CA THR A 104 3.73 -6.61 6.34
C THR A 104 3.94 -7.95 5.63
N ASN A 105 3.00 -8.88 5.78
CA ASN A 105 3.01 -10.16 5.06
C ASN A 105 2.91 -9.97 3.54
N VAL A 106 2.08 -9.04 3.06
CA VAL A 106 1.97 -8.69 1.64
C VAL A 106 3.25 -8.02 1.17
N ASN A 107 3.76 -7.05 1.92
CA ASN A 107 5.03 -6.38 1.64
C ASN A 107 6.19 -7.38 1.49
N ASN A 108 6.33 -8.32 2.42
CA ASN A 108 7.37 -9.35 2.37
C ASN A 108 7.21 -10.27 1.14
N TRP A 109 5.98 -10.64 0.80
CA TRP A 109 5.70 -11.45 -0.39
C TRP A 109 6.18 -10.76 -1.68
N PHE A 110 5.95 -9.44 -1.82
CA PHE A 110 6.45 -8.66 -2.94
C PHE A 110 7.98 -8.52 -2.90
N PHE A 111 8.57 -8.29 -1.72
CA PHE A 111 10.02 -8.19 -1.56
C PHE A 111 10.74 -9.43 -2.08
N GLU A 112 10.28 -10.61 -1.66
CA GLU A 112 10.88 -11.90 -2.04
C GLU A 112 10.85 -12.17 -3.55
N ARG A 113 9.86 -11.61 -4.26
CA ARG A 113 9.63 -11.89 -5.70
C ARG A 113 10.21 -10.85 -6.62
N PHE A 114 10.19 -9.58 -6.21
CA PHE A 114 10.51 -8.46 -7.09
C PHE A 114 11.60 -7.55 -6.53
N GLY A 115 12.09 -7.81 -5.31
CA GLY A 115 13.07 -6.97 -4.64
C GLY A 115 12.45 -5.67 -4.12
N SER A 116 13.18 -4.57 -4.25
CA SER A 116 12.76 -3.27 -3.70
C SER A 116 11.46 -2.76 -4.31
N PHE A 117 10.58 -2.26 -3.46
CA PHE A 117 9.33 -1.61 -3.83
C PHE A 117 9.10 -0.39 -2.93
N THR A 118 8.16 0.47 -3.33
CA THR A 118 7.59 1.50 -2.47
C THR A 118 6.19 1.08 -2.04
N PHE A 119 5.76 1.51 -0.87
CA PHE A 119 4.37 1.35 -0.45
C PHE A 119 3.90 2.60 0.28
N GLU A 120 2.61 2.88 0.16
CA GLU A 120 1.95 3.97 0.89
C GLU A 120 0.48 3.63 1.14
N HIS A 121 -0.14 4.34 2.08
CA HIS A 121 -1.56 4.21 2.36
C HIS A 121 -2.40 5.05 1.38
N SER A 122 -3.53 4.50 0.93
CA SER A 122 -4.43 5.17 -0.02
C SER A 122 -4.94 6.53 0.48
N ALA A 123 -5.05 6.71 1.80
CA ALA A 123 -5.41 7.99 2.40
C ALA A 123 -4.38 9.09 2.08
N ALA A 124 -3.08 8.77 2.06
CA ALA A 124 -2.04 9.75 1.72
C ALA A 124 -2.15 10.18 0.25
N ILE A 125 -2.42 9.22 -0.64
CA ILE A 125 -2.65 9.47 -2.06
C ILE A 125 -3.87 10.36 -2.26
N LEU A 126 -4.98 10.03 -1.60
CA LEU A 126 -6.22 10.80 -1.71
C LEU A 126 -6.02 12.24 -1.23
N LEU A 127 -5.38 12.45 -0.09
CA LEU A 127 -5.11 13.78 0.44
C LEU A 127 -4.22 14.61 -0.50
N ARG A 128 -3.15 14.02 -1.04
CA ARG A 128 -2.28 14.67 -2.05
C ARG A 128 -3.05 15.02 -3.32
N HIS A 129 -3.93 14.13 -3.78
CA HIS A 129 -4.73 14.35 -4.98
C HIS A 129 -5.74 15.49 -4.77
N LEU A 130 -6.50 15.48 -3.68
CA LEU A 130 -7.47 16.53 -3.35
C LEU A 130 -6.79 17.90 -3.20
N LEU A 131 -5.60 17.93 -2.58
CA LEU A 131 -4.81 19.16 -2.47
C LEU A 131 -4.48 19.72 -3.86
N ALA A 132 -3.97 18.88 -4.76
CA ALA A 132 -3.61 19.30 -6.11
C ALA A 132 -4.81 19.85 -6.89
N GLN A 133 -6.01 19.32 -6.66
CA GLN A 133 -7.25 19.84 -7.27
C GLN A 133 -7.72 21.15 -6.63
N SER A 134 -7.48 21.37 -5.33
CA SER A 134 -7.88 22.59 -4.62
C SER A 134 -7.01 23.81 -4.92
N THR A 135 -5.79 23.59 -5.41
CA THR A 135 -4.84 24.63 -5.80
C THR A 135 -4.91 25.01 -7.29
N ALA A 136 -5.86 24.42 -8.04
CA ALA A 136 -6.15 24.73 -9.43
C ALA A 136 -7.38 25.66 -9.55
#